data_AF-A0A4V3KXM7-F1
#
_entry.id   AF-A0A4V3KXM7-F1
#
_cell.length_a   1.000
_cell.length_b   1.000
_cell.length_c   1.000
_cell.angle_alpha   90.00
_cell.angle_beta   90.00
_cell.angle_gamma   90.00
#
_symmetry.space_group_name_H-M   'P 1'
#
loop_
_entity.id
_entity.type
_entity.pdbx_description
1 polymer ?
#
loop_
_entity_poly.entity_id
_entity_poly.type
_entity_poly.pdbx_seq_one_letter_code
_entity_poly.pdbx_strand_id
1 'polypeptide(L)'
;KANAANLVRRIYEGDDARIDSAFTIYYMAVKLGSTASMLATPWIKDHWGWHTAFAVCCAGMLLAVANYFVMFRTLAHIGSAPDAEPVRWKRVGAVALGGIALGAATMFVLQHKALAVACVYAAGVAILAIF
;
A
#
# COMPACT_ATOMS: atom_id res chain seq x y z
N LYS A 1 17.82 -0.91 -1.28
CA LYS A 1 16.45 -1.31 -0.85
C LYS A 1 15.54 -1.36 -2.07
N ALA A 2 14.85 -2.46 -2.33
CA ALA A 2 13.86 -2.54 -3.39
C ALA A 2 12.65 -1.68 -3.00
N ASN A 3 12.38 -0.63 -3.78
CA ASN A 3 11.27 0.33 -3.61
C ASN A 3 10.97 0.95 -4.99
N ALA A 4 9.73 1.35 -5.26
CA ALA A 4 9.33 1.92 -6.55
C ALA A 4 10.17 3.15 -6.97
N ALA A 5 10.48 4.05 -6.03
CA ALA A 5 11.35 5.21 -6.29
C ALA A 5 12.78 4.81 -6.69
N ASN A 6 13.34 3.76 -6.09
CA ASN A 6 14.66 3.25 -6.46
C ASN A 6 14.64 2.55 -7.83
N LEU A 7 13.51 1.94 -8.21
CA LEU A 7 13.33 1.38 -9.54
C LEU A 7 13.35 2.49 -10.59
N VAL A 8 12.61 3.59 -10.39
CA VAL A 8 12.65 4.76 -11.30
C VAL A 8 14.07 5.31 -11.43
N ARG A 9 14.80 5.44 -10.32
CA ARG A 9 16.20 5.89 -10.35
C ARG A 9 17.09 5.00 -11.22
N ARG A 10 16.96 3.67 -11.10
CA ARG A 10 17.73 2.70 -11.89
C ARG A 10 17.39 2.73 -13.37
N ILE A 11 16.14 3.00 -13.74
CA ILE A 11 15.72 3.11 -15.16
C ILE A 11 16.46 4.26 -15.86
N TYR A 12 16.77 5.33 -15.13
CA TYR A 12 17.39 6.54 -15.67
C TYR A 12 18.85 6.74 -15.21
N GLU A 13 19.51 5.70 -14.67
CA GLU A 13 20.92 5.77 -14.29
C GLU A 13 21.78 6.19 -15.49
N GLY A 14 22.54 7.30 -15.34
CA GLY A 14 23.39 7.87 -16.39
C GLY A 14 22.84 9.11 -17.11
N ASP A 15 21.60 9.53 -16.85
CA ASP A 15 20.99 10.75 -17.41
C ASP A 15 20.35 11.60 -16.30
N ASP A 16 21.20 12.32 -15.57
CA ASP A 16 20.82 13.09 -14.36
C ASP A 16 19.74 14.13 -14.65
N ALA A 17 19.69 14.70 -15.85
CA ALA A 17 18.67 15.68 -16.23
C ALA A 17 17.27 15.06 -16.38
N ARG A 18 17.16 13.79 -16.79
CA ARG A 18 15.87 13.11 -16.97
C ARG A 18 15.35 12.47 -15.69
N ILE A 19 16.24 12.15 -14.74
CA ILE A 19 15.87 11.61 -13.42
C ILE A 19 14.93 12.56 -12.67
N ASP A 20 15.23 13.86 -12.62
CA ASP A 20 14.43 14.84 -11.88
C ASP A 20 13.03 15.02 -12.48
N SER A 21 12.94 15.02 -13.81
CA SER A 21 11.66 15.04 -14.53
C SER A 21 10.84 13.76 -14.26
N ALA A 22 11.49 12.59 -14.29
CA ALA A 22 10.84 11.32 -13.98
C ALA A 22 10.31 11.26 -12.53
N PHE A 23 11.09 11.76 -11.56
CA PHE A 23 10.63 11.86 -10.17
C PHE A 23 9.47 12.84 -10.02
N THR A 24 9.47 13.96 -10.74
CA THR A 24 8.35 14.91 -10.74
C THR A 24 7.07 14.24 -11.20
N ILE A 25 7.10 13.51 -12.33
CA ILE A 25 5.94 12.77 -12.84
C ILE A 25 5.49 11.69 -11.84
N TYR A 26 6.42 10.94 -11.27
CA TYR A 26 6.13 9.94 -10.24
C TYR A 26 5.39 10.54 -9.04
N TYR A 27 5.90 11.65 -8.48
CA TYR A 27 5.25 12.32 -7.36
C TYR A 27 3.89 12.92 -7.73
N MET A 28 3.76 13.49 -8.92
CA MET A 28 2.47 14.01 -9.40
C MET A 28 1.43 12.89 -9.56
N ALA A 29 1.82 11.73 -10.10
CA ALA A 29 0.94 10.57 -10.23
C ALA A 29 0.42 10.10 -8.86
N VAL A 30 1.28 10.05 -7.84
CA VAL A 30 0.88 9.69 -6.47
C VAL A 30 -0.11 10.71 -5.90
N LYS A 31 0.20 12.01 -6.00
CA LYS A 31 -0.69 13.08 -5.48
C LYS A 31 -2.04 13.11 -6.19
N LEU A 32 -2.05 12.91 -7.51
CA LEU A 32 -3.27 12.89 -8.30
C LEU A 32 -4.12 11.66 -7.95
N GLY A 33 -3.49 10.48 -7.86
CA GLY A 33 -4.16 9.24 -7.47
C GLY A 33 -4.75 9.31 -6.06
N SER A 34 -4.01 9.86 -5.08
CA SER A 34 -4.54 10.03 -3.72
C SER A 34 -5.72 10.99 -3.68
N THR A 35 -5.65 12.10 -4.43
CA THR A 35 -6.74 13.08 -4.50
C THR A 35 -7.98 12.48 -5.14
N ALA A 36 -7.82 11.75 -6.25
CA ALA A 36 -8.92 11.06 -6.91
C ALA A 36 -9.56 10.02 -5.97
N SER A 37 -8.75 9.24 -5.25
CA SER A 37 -9.28 8.27 -4.28
C SER A 37 -10.02 8.96 -3.13
N MET A 38 -9.47 10.04 -2.56
CA MET A 38 -10.10 10.77 -1.46
C MET A 38 -11.43 11.42 -1.85
N LEU A 39 -11.62 11.78 -3.13
CA LEU A 39 -12.88 12.29 -3.65
C LEU A 39 -13.86 11.17 -4.02
N ALA A 40 -13.36 10.07 -4.59
CA ALA A 40 -14.19 8.94 -5.02
C ALA A 40 -14.77 8.15 -3.84
N THR A 41 -13.98 7.91 -2.79
CA THR A 41 -14.41 7.12 -1.61
C THR A 41 -15.68 7.67 -0.92
N PRO A 42 -15.79 8.97 -0.56
CA PRO A 42 -16.99 9.51 0.06
C PRO A 42 -18.19 9.51 -0.90
N TRP A 43 -17.97 9.77 -2.19
CA TRP A 43 -19.04 9.76 -3.19
C TRP A 43 -19.66 8.36 -3.36
N ILE A 44 -18.81 7.33 -3.47
CA ILE A 44 -19.25 5.92 -3.55
C ILE A 44 -19.95 5.49 -2.25
N LYS A 45 -19.40 5.90 -1.10
CA LYS A 45 -20.00 5.64 0.20
C LYS A 45 -21.42 6.19 0.30
N ASP A 46 -21.66 7.42 -0.14
CA ASP A 46 -22.97 8.06 -0.01
C ASP A 46 -24.06 7.36 -0.84
N HIS A 47 -23.68 6.73 -1.96
CA HIS A 47 -24.64 6.08 -2.87
C HIS A 47 -24.81 4.58 -2.60
N TRP A 48 -23.72 3.87 -2.26
CA TRP A 48 -23.70 2.41 -2.17
C TRP A 48 -23.17 1.87 -0.84
N GLY A 49 -22.89 2.74 0.14
CA GLY A 49 -22.46 2.36 1.48
C GLY A 49 -20.97 2.02 1.61
N TRP A 50 -20.56 1.66 2.82
CA TRP A 50 -19.14 1.44 3.15
C TRP A 50 -18.53 0.18 2.51
N HIS A 51 -19.29 -0.91 2.43
CA HIS A 51 -18.80 -2.18 1.89
C HIS A 51 -18.36 -2.06 0.43
N THR A 52 -19.12 -1.30 -0.38
CA THR A 52 -18.80 -1.09 -1.79
C THR A 52 -17.60 -0.16 -1.96
N ALA A 53 -17.48 0.89 -1.14
CA ALA A 53 -16.29 1.75 -1.13
C ALA A 53 -15.00 0.95 -0.85
N PHE A 54 -15.02 0.05 0.14
CA PHE A 54 -13.88 -0.85 0.41
C PHE A 54 -13.63 -1.86 -0.71
N ALA A 55 -14.69 -2.40 -1.32
CA ALA A 55 -14.56 -3.32 -2.45
C ALA A 55 -13.89 -2.63 -3.66
N VAL A 56 -14.22 -1.37 -3.93
CA VAL A 56 -13.59 -0.58 -5.00
C VAL A 56 -12.11 -0.34 -4.71
N CYS A 57 -11.72 -0.04 -3.46
CA CYS A 57 -10.31 0.07 -3.09
C CYS A 57 -9.54 -1.24 -3.33
N CYS A 58 -10.12 -2.38 -2.95
CA CYS A 58 -9.53 -3.69 -3.20
C CYS A 58 -9.38 -3.96 -4.70
N ALA A 59 -10.43 -3.67 -5.49
CA ALA A 59 -10.39 -3.80 -6.95
C ALA A 59 -9.30 -2.91 -7.58
N GLY A 60 -9.14 -1.67 -7.12
CA GLY A 60 -8.08 -0.76 -7.58
C GLY A 60 -6.68 -1.32 -7.33
N MET A 61 -6.45 -1.94 -6.17
CA MET A 61 -5.17 -2.60 -5.88
C MET A 61 -4.93 -3.82 -6.78
N LEU A 62 -5.95 -4.64 -7.03
CA LEU A 62 -5.85 -5.77 -7.96
C LEU A 62 -5.52 -5.32 -9.39
N LEU A 63 -6.16 -4.26 -9.87
CA LEU A 63 -5.88 -3.69 -11.18
C LEU A 63 -4.44 -3.15 -11.27
N ALA A 64 -3.94 -2.48 -10.23
CA ALA A 64 -2.57 -1.99 -10.19
C ALA A 64 -1.55 -3.13 -10.26
N VAL A 65 -1.79 -4.22 -9.51
CA VAL A 65 -0.95 -5.42 -9.52
C VAL A 65 -1.01 -6.12 -10.88
N ALA A 66 -2.21 -6.27 -11.48
CA ALA A 66 -2.38 -6.85 -12.80
C ALA A 66 -1.63 -6.04 -13.88
N ASN A 67 -1.77 -4.72 -13.86
CA ASN A 67 -1.04 -3.83 -14.76
C ASN A 67 0.49 -3.96 -14.59
N TYR A 68 0.96 -4.08 -13.35
CA TYR A 68 2.36 -4.34 -13.07
C TYR A 68 2.82 -5.66 -13.68
N PHE A 69 2.06 -6.76 -13.54
CA PHE A 69 2.41 -8.04 -14.14
C PHE A 69 2.47 -8.00 -15.67
N VAL A 70 1.55 -7.27 -16.31
CA VAL A 70 1.55 -7.08 -17.78
C VAL A 70 2.80 -6.32 -18.22
N MET A 71 3.20 -5.28 -17.49
CA MET A 71 4.35 -4.45 -17.81
C MET A 71 5.67 -5.04 -17.28
N PHE A 72 5.65 -6.02 -16.37
CA PHE A 72 6.85 -6.53 -15.70
C PHE A 72 7.94 -6.99 -16.69
N ARG A 73 7.52 -7.54 -17.84
CA ARG A 73 8.43 -8.01 -18.89
C ARG A 73 9.27 -6.90 -19.52
N THR A 74 8.78 -5.66 -19.58
CA THR A 74 9.58 -4.52 -20.06
C THR A 74 10.58 -4.03 -19.01
N LEU A 75 10.35 -4.28 -17.71
CA LEU A 75 11.27 -3.92 -16.63
C LEU A 75 12.26 -5.03 -16.25
N ALA A 76 12.13 -6.23 -16.84
CA ALA A 76 12.94 -7.40 -16.51
C ALA A 76 14.46 -7.20 -16.68
N HIS A 77 14.89 -6.24 -17.51
CA HIS A 77 16.30 -5.93 -17.75
C HIS A 77 16.94 -5.00 -16.71
N ILE A 78 16.14 -4.43 -15.79
CA ILE A 78 16.56 -3.40 -14.80
C ILE A 78 16.51 -3.98 -13.37
N GLY A 79 16.46 -5.32 -13.27
CA GLY A 79 16.32 -6.06 -12.02
C GLY A 79 17.52 -5.89 -11.08
N SER A 80 17.24 -5.88 -9.79
CA SER A 80 18.27 -5.87 -8.75
C SER A 80 18.71 -7.30 -8.41
N ALA A 81 19.96 -7.51 -7.94
CA ALA A 81 20.47 -8.84 -7.56
C ALA A 81 19.54 -9.67 -6.62
N PRO A 82 18.74 -9.06 -5.71
CA PRO A 82 17.72 -9.78 -4.93
C PRO A 82 16.51 -10.29 -5.72
N ASP A 83 16.20 -9.73 -6.90
CA ASP A 83 15.10 -10.21 -7.76
C ASP A 83 15.44 -11.55 -8.44
N ALA A 84 16.73 -11.94 -8.42
CA ALA A 84 17.22 -13.22 -8.93
C ALA A 84 17.16 -14.36 -7.89
N GLU A 85 16.89 -14.07 -6.62
CA GLU A 85 16.71 -15.10 -5.60
C GLU A 85 15.33 -15.76 -5.69
N PRO A 86 15.22 -17.08 -5.52
CA PRO A 86 13.95 -17.78 -5.56
C PRO A 86 13.03 -17.27 -4.44
N VAL A 87 11.74 -17.08 -4.78
CA VAL A 87 10.72 -16.61 -3.84
C VAL A 87 10.67 -17.57 -2.65
N ARG A 88 10.98 -17.03 -1.47
CA ARG A 88 10.98 -17.82 -0.23
C ARG A 88 9.55 -17.94 0.29
N TRP A 89 8.81 -18.90 -0.25
CA TRP A 89 7.40 -19.20 0.07
C TRP A 89 7.08 -19.28 1.56
N LYS A 90 8.01 -19.74 2.40
CA LYS A 90 7.85 -19.75 3.87
C LYS A 90 7.65 -18.35 4.46
N ARG A 91 8.41 -17.34 3.99
CA ARG A 91 8.22 -15.95 4.44
C ARG A 91 6.94 -15.35 3.85
N VAL A 92 6.61 -15.67 2.59
CA VAL A 92 5.34 -15.22 1.98
C VAL A 92 4.14 -15.74 2.76
N GLY A 93 4.13 -17.04 3.07
CA GLY A 93 3.09 -17.66 3.90
C GLY A 93 3.03 -17.05 5.30
N ALA A 94 4.17 -16.82 5.95
CA ALA A 94 4.20 -16.16 7.27
C ALA A 94 3.65 -14.73 7.23
N VAL A 95 3.97 -13.94 6.20
CA VAL A 95 3.43 -12.57 6.04
C VAL A 95 1.94 -12.60 5.74
N ALA A 96 1.47 -13.50 4.87
CA ALA A 96 0.05 -13.65 4.57
C ALA A 96 -0.75 -14.06 5.81
N LEU A 97 -0.25 -15.05 6.55
CA LEU A 97 -0.88 -15.55 7.78
C LEU A 97 -0.86 -14.48 8.88
N GLY A 98 0.25 -13.75 9.02
CA GLY A 98 0.34 -12.59 9.91
C GLY A 98 -0.64 -11.48 9.55
N GLY A 99 -0.80 -11.17 8.27
CA GLY A 99 -1.79 -10.20 7.78
C GLY A 99 -3.23 -10.62 8.06
N ILE A 100 -3.56 -11.90 7.83
CA ILE A 100 -4.88 -12.46 8.16
C ILE A 100 -5.12 -12.42 9.68
N ALA A 101 -4.13 -12.83 10.48
CA ALA A 101 -4.23 -12.81 11.94
C ALA A 101 -4.43 -11.40 12.49
N LEU A 102 -3.69 -10.41 11.96
CA LEU A 102 -3.88 -8.99 12.30
C LEU A 102 -5.27 -8.50 11.90
N GLY A 103 -5.74 -8.84 10.70
CA GLY A 103 -7.09 -8.51 10.25
C GLY A 103 -8.16 -9.10 11.17
N ALA A 104 -8.05 -10.38 11.52
CA ALA A 104 -8.95 -11.06 12.43
C ALA A 104 -8.92 -10.48 13.85
N ALA A 105 -7.73 -10.16 14.37
CA ALA A 105 -7.58 -9.49 15.66
C ALA A 105 -8.26 -8.11 15.66
N THR A 106 -8.11 -7.35 14.58
CA THR A 106 -8.75 -6.03 14.44
C THR A 106 -10.28 -6.16 14.38
N MET A 107 -10.79 -7.13 13.62
CA MET A 107 -12.24 -7.44 13.59
C MET A 107 -12.76 -7.83 14.98
N PHE A 108 -12.03 -8.67 15.70
CA PHE A 108 -12.40 -9.13 17.04
C PHE A 108 -12.45 -7.96 18.05
N VAL A 109 -11.46 -7.08 18.03
CA VAL A 109 -11.42 -5.87 18.88
C VAL A 109 -12.60 -4.94 18.55
N LEU A 110 -12.90 -4.73 17.27
CA LEU A 110 -13.99 -3.85 16.84
C LEU A 110 -15.39 -4.41 17.19
N GLN A 111 -15.56 -5.73 17.25
CA GLN A 111 -16.82 -6.34 17.70
C GLN A 111 -17.07 -6.17 19.22
N HIS A 112 -16.01 -6.03 20.02
CA HIS A 112 -16.12 -5.87 21.47
C HIS A 112 -15.98 -4.40 21.86
N LYS A 113 -17.10 -3.66 21.87
CA LYS A 113 -17.17 -2.22 22.17
C LYS A 113 -16.40 -1.79 23.42
N ALA A 114 -16.38 -2.62 24.47
CA ALA A 114 -15.64 -2.35 25.70
C ALA A 114 -14.11 -2.39 25.52
N LEU A 115 -13.60 -3.33 24.71
CA LEU A 115 -12.16 -3.45 24.42
C LEU A 115 -11.69 -2.31 23.53
N ALA A 116 -12.46 -1.94 22.50
CA ALA A 116 -12.15 -0.81 21.64
C ALA A 116 -11.99 0.50 22.45
N VAL A 117 -12.91 0.75 23.38
CA VAL A 117 -12.88 1.94 24.25
C VAL A 117 -11.69 1.88 25.24
N ALA A 118 -11.42 0.74 25.85
CA ALA A 118 -10.29 0.57 26.76
C ALA A 118 -8.94 0.79 26.06
N CYS A 119 -8.77 0.30 24.82
CA CYS A 119 -7.57 0.53 24.02
C CYS A 119 -7.37 2.02 23.70
N VAL A 120 -8.45 2.74 23.35
CA VAL A 120 -8.37 4.19 23.07
C VAL A 120 -7.98 4.98 24.31
N TYR A 121 -8.57 4.68 25.47
CA TYR A 121 -8.19 5.33 26.73
C TYR A 121 -6.76 5.01 27.14
N ALA A 122 -6.33 3.75 27.03
CA ALA A 122 -4.96 3.34 27.34
C ALA A 122 -3.92 4.05 26.44
N ALA A 123 -4.20 4.14 25.13
CA ALA A 123 -3.36 4.88 24.20
C ALA A 123 -3.32 6.38 24.53
N GLY A 124 -4.47 6.98 24.87
CA GLY A 124 -4.55 8.38 25.30
C GLY A 124 -3.73 8.68 26.56
N VAL A 125 -3.83 7.82 27.58
CA VAL A 125 -3.03 7.95 28.81
C VAL A 125 -1.54 7.76 28.53
N ALA A 126 -1.16 6.81 27.68
CA ALA A 126 0.24 6.60 27.31
C ALA A 126 0.84 7.83 26.59
N ILE A 127 0.08 8.45 25.68
CA ILE A 127 0.53 9.67 24.98
C ILE A 127 0.72 10.82 25.98
N LEU A 128 -0.22 11.02 26.91
CA LEU A 128 -0.13 12.03 27.98
C LEU A 128 0.96 11.74 29.02
N ALA A 129 1.42 10.50 29.13
CA ALA A 129 2.53 10.14 30.02
C ALA A 129 3.91 10.32 29.35
N ILE A 130 3.94 10.34 28.01
CA ILE A 130 5.17 10.51 27.21
C ILE A 130 5.44 12.00 26.93
N PHE A 131 4.39 12.82 26.80
CA PHE A 131 4.45 14.26 26.58
C PHE A 131 4.13 15.05 27.84
#